data_AF-A0A7M3XS62-F1
#
_entry.id   AF-A0A7M3XS62-F1
#
_cell.length_a   1.000
_cell.length_b   1.000
_cell.length_c   1.000
_cell.angle_alpha   90.00
_cell.angle_beta   90.00
_cell.angle_gamma   90.00
#
_symmetry.space_group_name_H-M   'P 1'
#
loop_
_entity.id
_entity.type
_entity.pdbx_description
1 polymer ?
#
loop_
_entity_poly.entity_id
_entity_poly.type
_entity_poly.pdbx_seq_one_letter_code
_entity_poly.pdbx_strand_id
1 'polypeptide(L)'
;MKIEKIYGIYHANGGIIGELSYVWGKITGTAHCSLCDITHTGISMKRDWKDFTNGLDVDFELLHLNEQTQVLADFTAGKTPCVVGEESGEMKMLVDAESLEGCHKSVSSFEGILRSALELDT
;
A
#
# COMPACT_ATOMS: atom_id res chain seq x y z
N MET A 1 11.41 -6.57 -17.53
CA MET A 1 11.30 -6.45 -16.08
C MET A 1 10.02 -7.17 -15.70
N LYS A 2 10.03 -8.14 -14.79
CA LYS A 2 8.81 -8.86 -14.38
C LYS A 2 8.74 -8.84 -12.86
N ILE A 3 7.89 -7.97 -12.32
CA ILE A 3 7.55 -7.98 -10.90
C ILE A 3 6.83 -9.31 -10.60
N GLU A 4 7.34 -10.02 -9.60
CA GLU A 4 6.85 -11.33 -9.17
C GLU A 4 5.79 -11.21 -8.07
N LYS A 5 5.92 -10.16 -7.24
CA LYS A 5 4.99 -9.85 -6.15
C LYS A 5 5.01 -8.35 -5.82
N ILE A 6 3.87 -7.84 -5.37
CA ILE A 6 3.71 -6.46 -4.90
C ILE A 6 3.32 -6.46 -3.43
N TYR A 7 3.93 -5.56 -2.66
CA TYR A 7 3.65 -5.31 -1.26
C TYR A 7 3.21 -3.86 -1.06
N GLY A 8 1.98 -3.64 -0.60
CA GLY A 8 1.52 -2.35 -0.11
C GLY A 8 1.68 -2.26 1.42
N ILE A 9 2.54 -1.37 1.89
CA ILE A 9 2.86 -1.23 3.30
C ILE A 9 2.12 -0.05 3.91
N TYR A 10 1.23 -0.33 4.84
CA TYR A 10 0.57 0.68 5.65
C TYR A 10 1.53 1.30 6.67
N HIS A 11 1.33 2.58 6.97
CA HIS A 11 2.01 3.24 8.09
C HIS A 11 1.21 3.03 9.40
N ALA A 12 0.92 1.78 9.74
CA ALA A 12 0.19 1.38 10.94
C ALA A 12 0.59 -0.05 11.37
N ASN A 13 0.37 -0.40 12.63
CA ASN A 13 0.50 -1.79 13.12
C ASN A 13 -0.84 -2.54 13.03
N GLY A 14 -0.81 -3.83 12.68
CA GLY A 14 -1.96 -4.73 12.65
C GLY A 14 -2.26 -5.38 14.01
N GLY A 15 -3.52 -5.80 14.22
CA GLY A 15 -4.01 -6.45 15.46
C GLY A 15 -5.54 -6.55 15.53
N ILE A 16 -6.11 -7.26 16.54
CA ILE A 16 -7.57 -7.57 16.69
C ILE A 16 -8.51 -6.36 16.76
N ILE A 17 -7.98 -5.13 16.89
CA ILE A 17 -8.74 -3.89 16.61
C ILE A 17 -8.74 -3.65 15.08
N GLY A 18 -9.14 -4.70 14.35
CA GLY A 18 -8.51 -5.14 13.10
C GLY A 18 -9.24 -4.87 11.81
N GLU A 19 -10.16 -3.90 11.77
CA GLU A 19 -10.73 -3.41 10.49
C GLU A 19 -10.93 -1.89 10.58
N LEU A 20 -9.85 -1.13 10.74
CA LEU A 20 -9.80 0.35 10.75
C LEU A 20 -10.23 1.04 12.05
N SER A 21 -9.22 1.25 12.89
CA SER A 21 -9.21 2.41 13.78
C SER A 21 -8.91 3.69 12.98
N TYR A 22 -9.72 4.02 11.97
CA TYR A 22 -9.74 5.38 11.40
C TYR A 22 -10.33 6.40 12.39
N VAL A 23 -10.95 5.89 13.46
CA VAL A 23 -11.30 6.64 14.67
C VAL A 23 -10.12 6.71 15.64
N TRP A 24 -9.01 7.31 15.23
CA TRP A 24 -8.07 7.85 16.22
C TRP A 24 -7.45 9.18 15.79
N GLY A 25 -8.31 10.09 15.35
CA GLY A 25 -7.92 11.46 15.04
C GLY A 25 -7.57 12.33 16.26
N LYS A 26 -7.34 11.80 17.48
CA LYS A 26 -7.10 12.67 18.65
C LYS A 26 -6.09 12.24 19.72
N ILE A 27 -5.64 10.99 19.87
CA ILE A 27 -4.90 10.63 21.11
C ILE A 27 -3.78 9.58 20.93
N THR A 28 -3.02 9.54 19.85
CA THR A 28 -1.69 8.86 19.82
C THR A 28 -1.04 9.30 18.51
N GLY A 29 0.17 9.85 18.57
CA GLY A 29 0.89 10.45 17.43
C GLY A 29 1.35 9.46 16.35
N THR A 30 0.48 8.56 15.88
CA THR A 30 0.69 7.75 14.69
C THR A 30 0.16 8.49 13.47
N ALA A 31 1.06 8.69 12.51
CA ALA A 31 0.95 9.57 11.37
C ALA A 31 -0.18 9.21 10.38
N HIS A 32 -0.54 10.17 9.54
CA HIS A 32 -1.42 10.00 8.38
C HIS A 32 -0.97 8.82 7.50
N CYS A 33 -1.91 7.99 7.04
CA CYS A 33 -1.64 6.85 6.15
C CYS A 33 -2.46 6.96 4.86
N SER A 34 -1.88 7.54 3.82
CA SER A 34 -2.51 7.73 2.51
C SER A 34 -2.91 6.42 1.83
N LEU A 35 -2.10 5.36 1.96
CA LEU A 35 -2.46 4.04 1.42
C LEU A 35 -3.73 3.48 2.10
N CYS A 36 -3.90 3.71 3.41
CA CYS A 36 -5.10 3.30 4.15
C CYS A 36 -6.35 4.01 3.61
N ASP A 37 -6.23 5.32 3.33
CA ASP A 37 -7.28 6.14 2.72
C ASP A 37 -7.64 5.70 1.29
N ILE A 38 -6.66 5.22 0.53
CA ILE A 38 -6.87 4.70 -0.83
C ILE A 38 -7.61 3.36 -0.77
N THR A 39 -7.21 2.46 0.13
CA THR A 39 -7.73 1.09 0.19
C THR A 39 -9.08 0.96 0.90
N HIS A 40 -9.43 1.87 1.82
CA HIS A 40 -10.62 1.74 2.66
C HIS A 40 -11.51 2.98 2.71
N THR A 41 -12.79 2.73 3.00
CA THR A 41 -13.78 3.73 3.42
C THR A 41 -14.34 3.31 4.78
N GLY A 42 -14.05 4.08 5.83
CA GLY A 42 -14.47 3.73 7.19
C GLY A 42 -13.78 2.43 7.64
N ILE A 43 -14.58 1.40 7.95
CA ILE A 43 -14.10 0.07 8.36
C ILE A 43 -14.05 -0.96 7.24
N SER A 44 -14.28 -0.55 6.00
CA SER A 44 -14.47 -1.48 4.89
C SER A 44 -13.58 -1.15 3.73
N MET A 45 -12.98 -2.19 3.15
CA MET A 45 -12.16 -2.05 1.94
C MET A 45 -13.03 -1.62 0.76
N LYS A 46 -12.56 -0.65 -0.01
CA LYS A 46 -13.29 -0.11 -1.16
C LYS A 46 -13.51 -1.21 -2.20
N ARG A 47 -14.67 -1.18 -2.86
CA ARG A 47 -14.99 -2.11 -3.93
C ARG A 47 -14.01 -1.98 -5.09
N ASP A 48 -13.79 -0.76 -5.55
CA ASP A 48 -12.89 -0.47 -6.66
C ASP A 48 -11.45 -0.93 -6.39
N TRP A 49 -11.00 -0.88 -5.13
CA TRP A 49 -9.70 -1.43 -4.74
C TRP A 49 -9.65 -2.94 -4.95
N LYS A 50 -10.66 -3.67 -4.49
CA LYS A 50 -10.75 -5.12 -4.67
C LYS A 50 -10.82 -5.50 -6.15
N ASP A 51 -11.64 -4.78 -6.91
CA ASP A 51 -11.81 -5.02 -8.35
C ASP A 51 -10.48 -4.78 -9.08
N PHE A 52 -9.75 -3.72 -8.74
CA PHE A 52 -8.41 -3.43 -9.24
C PHE A 52 -7.41 -4.56 -8.92
N THR A 53 -7.24 -4.91 -7.65
CA THR A 53 -6.24 -5.92 -7.24
C THR A 53 -6.57 -7.32 -7.76
N ASN A 54 -7.85 -7.69 -7.87
CA ASN A 54 -8.27 -8.95 -8.47
C ASN A 54 -7.99 -9.01 -9.99
N GLY A 55 -7.85 -7.86 -10.63
CA GLY A 55 -7.53 -7.75 -12.05
C GLY A 55 -6.03 -7.73 -12.36
N LEU A 56 -5.15 -7.79 -11.36
CA LEU A 56 -3.71 -7.84 -11.56
C LEU A 56 -3.25 -9.28 -11.83
N ASP A 57 -2.36 -9.46 -12.80
CA ASP A 57 -1.67 -10.74 -13.05
C ASP A 57 -0.60 -11.07 -11.98
N VAL A 58 -0.34 -10.13 -11.07
CA VAL A 58 0.67 -10.21 -10.01
C VAL A 58 0.00 -10.13 -8.64
N ASP A 59 0.46 -10.94 -7.70
CA ASP A 59 -0.04 -10.95 -6.33
C ASP A 59 0.22 -9.59 -5.66
N PHE A 60 -0.83 -9.00 -5.08
CA PHE A 60 -0.75 -7.75 -4.33
C PHE A 60 -1.11 -8.03 -2.88
N GLU A 61 -0.13 -7.98 -2.00
CA GLU A 61 -0.29 -8.19 -0.57
C GLU A 61 -0.25 -6.87 0.19
N LEU A 62 -1.18 -6.69 1.13
CA LEU A 62 -1.21 -5.53 2.02
C LEU A 62 -0.70 -5.94 3.40
N LEU A 63 0.25 -5.18 3.93
CA LEU A 63 0.90 -5.46 5.21
C LEU A 63 0.94 -4.22 6.09
N HIS A 64 0.76 -4.43 7.39
CA HIS A 64 1.10 -3.49 8.43
C HIS A 64 2.60 -3.54 8.76
N LEU A 65 3.09 -2.53 9.48
CA LEU A 65 4.51 -2.40 9.83
C LEU A 65 5.08 -3.65 10.51
N ASN A 66 4.29 -4.27 11.41
CA ASN A 66 4.64 -5.46 12.17
C ASN A 66 4.33 -6.79 11.48
N GLU A 67 3.79 -6.77 10.26
CA GLU A 67 3.49 -7.96 9.44
C GLU A 67 4.55 -8.19 8.36
N GLN A 68 5.45 -7.22 8.15
CA GLN A 68 6.55 -7.32 7.22
C GLN A 68 7.59 -8.37 7.64
N THR A 69 8.21 -9.01 6.64
CA THR A 69 9.46 -9.75 6.86
C THR A 69 10.58 -8.77 7.25
N GLN A 70 11.65 -9.26 7.90
CA GLN A 70 12.77 -8.40 8.29
C GLN A 70 13.39 -7.67 7.08
N VAL A 71 13.57 -8.37 5.96
CA VAL A 71 14.14 -7.80 4.72
C VAL A 71 13.28 -6.66 4.19
N LEU A 72 11.96 -6.85 4.16
CA LEU A 72 11.02 -5.84 3.68
C LEU A 72 10.94 -4.65 4.64
N ALA A 73 10.92 -4.90 5.95
CA ALA A 73 10.93 -3.86 6.98
C ALA A 73 12.20 -2.99 6.93
N ASP A 74 13.37 -3.60 6.71
CA ASP A 74 14.63 -2.88 6.55
C ASP A 74 14.63 -2.00 5.28
N PHE A 75 14.06 -2.52 4.18
CA PHE A 75 13.93 -1.77 2.93
C PHE A 75 13.01 -0.55 3.04
N THR A 76 11.89 -0.69 3.76
CA THR A 76 10.84 0.33 3.90
C THR A 76 11.00 1.24 5.12
N ALA A 77 12.03 1.02 5.94
CA ALA A 77 12.31 1.82 7.13
C ALA A 77 12.38 3.32 6.79
N GLY A 78 11.49 4.10 7.43
CA GLY A 78 11.39 5.55 7.23
C GLY A 78 10.74 5.98 5.90
N LYS A 79 10.18 5.06 5.11
CA LYS A 79 9.60 5.31 3.78
C LYS A 79 8.12 4.98 3.67
N THR A 80 7.48 4.53 4.75
CA THR A 80 6.07 4.12 4.76
C THR A 80 5.12 5.32 4.95
N PRO A 81 3.90 5.29 4.38
CA PRO A 81 3.34 4.19 3.58
C PRO A 81 3.98 4.13 2.18
N CYS A 82 4.06 2.94 1.59
CA CYS A 82 4.69 2.75 0.28
C CYS A 82 4.20 1.49 -0.43
N VAL A 83 4.50 1.35 -1.71
CA VAL A 83 4.32 0.13 -2.50
C VAL A 83 5.65 -0.34 -3.05
N VAL A 84 5.97 -1.61 -2.82
CA VAL A 84 7.23 -2.26 -3.19
C VAL A 84 6.94 -3.41 -4.15
N GLY A 85 7.75 -3.56 -5.18
CA GLY A 85 7.76 -4.72 -6.06
C GLY A 85 8.96 -5.60 -5.75
N GLU A 86 8.78 -6.91 -5.81
CA GLU A 86 9.86 -7.89 -5.77
C GLU A 86 10.14 -8.38 -7.20
N GLU A 87 11.41 -8.34 -7.60
CA GLU A 87 11.88 -8.88 -8.87
C GLU A 87 13.18 -9.65 -8.66
N SER A 88 13.19 -10.96 -8.96
CA SER A 88 14.38 -11.81 -8.84
C SER A 88 15.01 -11.77 -7.44
N GLY A 89 14.17 -11.60 -6.41
CA GLY A 89 14.59 -11.45 -5.01
C GLY A 89 15.09 -10.05 -4.62
N GLU A 90 15.08 -9.08 -5.53
CA GLU A 90 15.41 -7.69 -5.25
C GLU A 90 14.15 -6.84 -5.03
N MET A 91 14.19 -5.97 -4.02
CA MET A 91 13.09 -5.07 -3.67
C MET A 91 13.24 -3.74 -4.42
N LYS A 92 12.17 -3.29 -5.07
CA LYS A 92 12.09 -2.01 -5.80
C LYS A 92 10.94 -1.17 -5.28
N MET A 93 11.20 0.11 -5.01
CA MET A 93 10.14 1.07 -4.71
C MET A 93 9.32 1.32 -5.99
N LEU A 94 8.02 1.04 -5.95
CA LEU A 94 7.10 1.32 -7.06
C LEU A 94 6.35 2.63 -6.84
N VAL A 95 5.86 2.85 -5.62
CA VAL A 95 5.12 4.06 -5.25
C VAL A 95 5.51 4.51 -3.85
N ASP A 96 5.98 5.74 -3.72
CA ASP A 96 6.37 6.33 -2.44
C ASP A 96 5.22 7.06 -1.73
N ALA A 97 5.47 7.51 -0.50
CA ALA A 97 4.49 8.20 0.33
C ALA A 97 3.95 9.49 -0.31
N GLU A 98 4.80 10.24 -1.03
CA GLU A 98 4.39 11.49 -1.69
C GLU A 98 3.43 11.21 -2.85
N SER A 99 3.74 10.21 -3.68
CA SER A 99 2.89 9.77 -4.79
C SER A 99 1.54 9.22 -4.30
N LEU A 100 1.56 8.49 -3.18
CA LEU A 100 0.33 8.02 -2.52
C LEU A 100 -0.52 9.19 -2.00
N GLU A 101 0.10 10.20 -1.40
CA GLU A 101 -0.60 11.42 -0.95
C GLU A 101 -1.24 12.17 -2.12
N GLY A 102 -0.51 12.27 -3.24
CA GLY A 102 -0.97 12.86 -4.50
C GLY A 102 -2.15 12.13 -5.16
N CYS A 103 -2.44 10.89 -4.77
CA CYS A 103 -3.64 10.18 -5.22
C CYS A 103 -4.92 10.73 -4.59
N HIS A 104 -4.83 11.55 -3.54
CA HIS A 104 -5.98 12.14 -2.85
C HIS A 104 -7.08 11.11 -2.52
N LYS A 105 -6.66 9.96 -1.96
CA LYS A 105 -7.53 8.85 -1.55
C LYS A 105 -8.24 8.13 -2.71
N SER A 106 -7.90 8.44 -3.96
CA SER A 106 -8.52 7.87 -5.15
C SER A 106 -7.87 6.55 -5.57
N VAL A 107 -8.69 5.51 -5.76
CA VAL A 107 -8.22 4.22 -6.29
C VAL A 107 -7.80 4.35 -7.75
N SER A 108 -8.53 5.11 -8.57
CA SER A 108 -8.20 5.27 -9.99
C SER A 108 -6.89 6.02 -10.21
N SER A 109 -6.60 7.02 -9.36
CA SER A 109 -5.32 7.73 -9.39
C SER A 109 -4.17 6.79 -8.99
N PHE A 110 -4.37 5.97 -7.97
CA PHE A 110 -3.42 4.96 -7.55
C PHE A 110 -3.15 3.92 -8.65
N GLU A 111 -4.20 3.42 -9.29
CA GLU A 111 -4.08 2.48 -10.41
C GLU A 111 -3.20 3.06 -11.52
N GLY A 112 -3.43 4.32 -11.92
CA GLY A 112 -2.65 4.97 -12.98
C GLY A 112 -1.16 5.05 -12.66
N ILE A 113 -0.80 5.42 -11.44
CA ILE A 113 0.62 5.51 -11.05
C ILE A 113 1.26 4.13 -10.86
N LEU A 114 0.53 3.12 -10.37
CA LEU A 114 1.06 1.77 -10.23
C LEU A 114 1.30 1.14 -11.61
N ARG A 115 0.34 1.26 -12.54
CA ARG A 115 0.52 0.76 -13.92
C ARG A 115 1.70 1.43 -14.61
N SER A 116 1.86 2.73 -14.43
CA SER A 116 3.02 3.48 -14.94
C SER A 116 4.34 2.96 -14.35
N ALA A 117 4.38 2.66 -13.04
CA ALA A 117 5.56 2.09 -12.38
C ALA A 117 5.88 0.65 -12.84
N LEU A 118 4.85 -0.09 -13.27
CA LEU A 118 4.97 -1.45 -13.80
C LEU A 118 5.25 -1.48 -15.33
N GLU A 119 5.36 -0.31 -15.98
CA GLU A 119 5.50 -0.20 -17.44
C GLU A 119 4.37 -0.94 -18.20
N LEU A 120 3.18 -1.01 -17.59
CA LEU A 120 1.99 -1.56 -18.22
C LEU A 120 1.33 -0.44 -19.03
N ASP A 121 1.52 -0.44 -20.35
CA ASP A 121 0.76 0.44 -21.26
C ASP A 121 -0.76 0.23 -21.04
N THR A 122 -1.49 1.34 -20.94
CA THR A 122 -2.95 1.38 -20.68
C THR A 122 -3.77 0.81 -21.83
#